data_AF-A0A7V1Y4F3-F1
#
_entry.id   AF-A0A7V1Y4F3-F1
#
_cell.length_a   1.000
_cell.length_b   1.000
_cell.length_c   1.000
_cell.angle_alpha   90.00
_cell.angle_beta   90.00
_cell.angle_gamma   90.00
#
_symmetry.space_group_name_H-M   'P 1'
#
loop_
_entity.id
_entity.type
_entity.pdbx_description
1 polymer ?
#
loop_
_entity_poly.entity_id
_entity_poly.type
_entity_poly.pdbx_seq_one_letter_code
_entity_poly.pdbx_strand_id
1 'polypeptide(L)'
;MDAQQAAAHRRFVLALQHEPVACGRAGCAGPVEVTETSQVRDRVKSFQLGCTRCGWLETIGGTSTLTPPWDDASLLLIAEEHLLHQQSNCPLDGTPIVLTSLPNPRRKARYRLSCYYCGRQAEMDWPPPEARR
;
A
#
# COMPACT_ATOMS: atom_id res chain seq x y z
N MET A 1 -0.55 -18.54 4.71
CA MET A 1 -0.48 -17.27 5.45
C MET A 1 -1.23 -17.48 6.76
N ASP A 2 -0.53 -17.34 7.87
CA ASP A 2 -1.09 -17.64 9.20
C ASP A 2 -2.17 -16.60 9.57
N ALA A 3 -3.15 -16.99 10.37
CA ALA A 3 -4.27 -16.12 10.76
C ALA A 3 -3.80 -14.80 11.42
N GLN A 4 -2.71 -14.86 12.18
CA GLN A 4 -2.11 -13.69 12.80
C GLN A 4 -1.49 -12.73 11.77
N GLN A 5 -0.85 -13.29 10.73
CA GLN A 5 -0.24 -12.49 9.67
C GLN A 5 -1.32 -11.83 8.80
N ALA A 6 -2.42 -12.53 8.51
CA ALA A 6 -3.57 -11.97 7.82
C ALA A 6 -4.22 -10.83 8.62
N ALA A 7 -4.33 -10.96 9.95
CA ALA A 7 -4.87 -9.91 10.80
C ALA A 7 -3.96 -8.67 10.82
N ALA A 8 -2.64 -8.86 10.94
CA ALA A 8 -1.66 -7.77 10.89
C ALA A 8 -1.67 -7.06 9.52
N HIS A 9 -1.73 -7.82 8.42
CA HIS A 9 -1.84 -7.27 7.07
C HIS A 9 -3.13 -6.46 6.88
N ARG A 10 -4.27 -6.93 7.40
CA ARG A 10 -5.51 -6.15 7.36
C ARG A 10 -5.39 -4.83 8.12
N ARG A 11 -4.80 -4.83 9.32
CA ARG A 11 -4.55 -3.57 10.06
C ARG A 11 -3.59 -2.66 9.32
N PHE A 12 -2.60 -3.24 8.63
CA PHE A 12 -1.66 -2.49 7.81
C PHE A 12 -2.37 -1.79 6.65
N VAL A 13 -3.25 -2.49 5.94
CA VAL A 13 -4.02 -1.90 4.82
C VAL A 13 -4.92 -0.77 5.33
N LEU A 14 -5.60 -0.95 6.47
CA LEU A 14 -6.41 0.12 7.07
C LEU A 14 -5.55 1.33 7.44
N ALA A 15 -4.40 1.12 8.10
CA ALA A 15 -3.46 2.19 8.45
C ALA A 15 -2.95 2.93 7.21
N LEU A 16 -2.60 2.20 6.14
CA LEU A 16 -2.14 2.75 4.87
C LEU A 16 -3.19 3.64 4.19
N GLN A 17 -4.46 3.26 4.30
CA GLN A 17 -5.59 3.99 3.73
C GLN A 17 -6.13 5.10 4.65
N HIS A 18 -5.54 5.29 5.84
CA HIS A 18 -6.03 6.18 6.88
C HIS A 18 -7.45 5.82 7.38
N GLU A 19 -7.79 4.53 7.32
CA GLU A 19 -9.06 3.99 7.81
C GLU A 19 -8.98 3.62 9.30
N PRO A 20 -10.11 3.62 10.04
CA PRO A 20 -10.13 3.26 11.45
C PRO A 20 -9.60 1.84 11.72
N VAL A 21 -8.62 1.73 12.64
CA VAL A 21 -8.06 0.45 13.07
C VAL A 21 -8.68 0.01 14.39
N ALA A 22 -9.13 -1.25 14.47
CA ALA A 22 -9.66 -1.82 15.72
C ALA A 22 -8.52 -2.21 16.67
N CYS A 23 -8.73 -2.02 17.97
CA CYS A 23 -7.79 -2.44 19.00
C CYS A 23 -7.54 -3.96 18.95
N GLY A 24 -6.27 -4.37 19.02
CA GLY A 24 -5.89 -5.79 19.03
C GLY A 24 -6.23 -6.53 20.33
N ARG A 25 -6.58 -5.81 21.40
CA ARG A 25 -6.98 -6.41 22.68
C ARG A 25 -8.44 -6.85 22.65
N ALA A 26 -8.68 -8.15 22.90
CA ALA A 26 -10.03 -8.71 22.97
C ALA A 26 -10.93 -7.94 23.96
N GLY A 27 -12.14 -7.61 23.53
CA GLY A 27 -13.12 -6.88 24.33
C GLY A 27 -12.85 -5.37 24.47
N CYS A 28 -11.81 -4.82 23.82
CA CYS A 28 -11.56 -3.39 23.82
C CYS A 28 -12.08 -2.72 22.54
N ALA A 29 -13.09 -1.85 22.68
CA ALA A 29 -13.57 -0.97 21.62
C ALA A 29 -12.98 0.45 21.72
N GLY A 30 -11.79 0.59 22.31
CA GLY A 30 -11.13 1.89 22.45
C GLY A 30 -10.62 2.40 21.10
N PRO A 31 -10.58 3.73 20.90
CA PRO A 31 -10.01 4.29 19.68
C PRO A 31 -8.51 3.96 19.61
N VAL A 32 -8.03 3.76 18.39
CA VAL A 32 -6.62 3.47 18.09
C VAL A 32 -6.07 4.63 17.28
N GLU A 33 -4.99 5.23 17.79
CA GLU A 33 -4.18 6.19 17.05
C GLU A 33 -3.18 5.44 16.18
N VAL A 34 -3.02 5.92 14.95
CA VAL A 34 -2.10 5.37 13.97
C VAL A 34 -1.05 6.42 13.66
N THR A 35 0.22 6.10 13.85
CA THR A 35 1.34 6.98 13.51
C THR A 35 2.24 6.26 12.52
N GLU A 36 2.48 6.85 11.35
CA GLU A 36 3.49 6.34 10.42
C GLU A 36 4.89 6.56 11.00
N THR A 37 5.68 5.50 11.05
CA THR A 37 7.06 5.51 11.58
C THR A 37 8.12 5.35 10.50
N SER A 38 7.71 4.99 9.27
CA SER A 38 8.59 4.94 8.10
C SER A 38 8.96 6.33 7.58
N GLN A 39 10.11 6.41 6.91
CA GLN A 39 10.56 7.61 6.22
C GLN A 39 10.02 7.68 4.78
N VAL A 40 10.02 8.88 4.20
CA VAL A 40 9.54 9.14 2.83
C VAL A 40 10.23 8.26 1.77
N ARG A 41 11.49 7.87 2.00
CA ARG A 41 12.28 7.06 1.05
C ARG A 41 12.14 5.56 1.28
N ASP A 42 11.46 5.14 2.34
CA ASP A 42 11.30 3.72 2.64
C ASP A 42 10.35 3.09 1.62
N ARG A 43 10.75 1.93 1.10
CA ARG A 43 9.93 1.19 0.14
C ARG A 43 8.74 0.54 0.79
N VAL A 44 8.88 0.16 2.06
CA VAL A 44 7.81 -0.39 2.88
C VAL A 44 7.45 0.61 3.95
N LYS A 45 6.15 0.76 4.22
CA LYS A 45 5.69 1.59 5.34
C LYS A 45 5.69 0.80 6.63
N SER A 46 5.80 1.51 7.74
CA SER A 46 5.62 0.97 9.09
C SER A 46 4.75 1.92 9.89
N PHE A 47 3.94 1.37 10.78
CA PHE A 47 3.01 2.10 11.60
C PHE A 47 3.08 1.64 13.04
N GLN A 48 2.94 2.59 13.96
CA GLN A 48 2.67 2.33 15.36
C GLN A 48 1.17 2.52 15.61
N LEU A 49 0.54 1.53 16.23
CA LEU A 49 -0.86 1.52 16.62
C LEU A 49 -0.94 1.62 18.14
N GLY A 50 -1.63 2.64 18.65
CA GLY A 50 -1.79 2.87 20.09
C GLY A 50 -3.26 3.01 20.50
N CYS A 51 -3.76 2.16 21.38
CA CYS A 51 -5.10 2.31 21.94
C CYS A 51 -5.08 3.24 23.16
N THR A 52 -5.74 4.39 23.07
CA THR A 52 -5.77 5.39 24.15
C THR A 52 -6.55 4.93 25.38
N ARG A 53 -7.38 3.88 25.25
CA ARG A 53 -8.21 3.35 26.35
C ARG A 53 -7.50 2.28 27.18
N CYS A 54 -6.84 1.31 26.54
CA CYS A 54 -6.28 0.14 27.24
C CYS A 54 -4.76 0.06 27.20
N GLY A 55 -4.09 1.03 26.56
CA GLY A 55 -2.64 1.10 26.43
C GLY A 55 -2.04 0.06 25.48
N TRP A 56 -2.88 -0.64 24.69
CA TRP A 56 -2.37 -1.59 23.70
C TRP A 56 -1.52 -0.87 22.66
N LEU A 57 -0.31 -1.40 22.43
CA LEU A 57 0.66 -0.87 21.48
C LEU A 57 1.11 -2.00 20.56
N GLU A 58 1.05 -1.78 19.25
CA GLU A 58 1.53 -2.71 18.23
C GLU A 58 2.31 -1.95 17.17
N THR A 59 3.40 -2.54 16.68
CA THR A 59 4.09 -2.06 15.48
C THR A 59 3.82 -3.03 14.36
N ILE A 60 3.30 -2.51 13.25
CA ILE A 60 3.03 -3.27 12.04
C ILE A 60 3.78 -2.65 10.88
N GLY A 61 4.16 -3.46 9.90
CA GLY A 61 4.92 -2.98 8.75
C GLY A 61 4.84 -3.91 7.56
N GLY A 62 5.24 -3.39 6.41
CA GLY A 62 5.42 -4.17 5.21
C GLY A 62 6.55 -5.19 5.32
N THR A 63 6.47 -6.25 4.53
CA THR A 63 7.51 -7.27 4.38
C THR A 63 8.16 -7.14 3.00
N SER A 64 9.34 -6.52 2.96
CA SER A 64 10.07 -6.29 1.70
C SER A 64 10.33 -7.60 0.97
N THR A 65 9.64 -7.80 -0.15
CA THR A 65 9.74 -8.97 -1.02
C THR A 65 9.76 -8.49 -2.46
N LEU A 66 10.97 -8.27 -2.99
CA LEU A 66 11.18 -7.63 -4.29
C LEU A 66 11.11 -8.62 -5.47
N THR A 67 11.00 -9.91 -5.20
CA THR A 67 10.99 -11.00 -6.20
C THR A 67 9.71 -11.85 -6.09
N PRO A 68 9.03 -12.17 -7.20
CA PRO A 68 9.30 -11.82 -8.61
C PRO A 68 8.80 -10.42 -8.99
N PRO A 69 9.44 -9.66 -9.89
CA PRO A 69 9.00 -8.29 -10.27
C PRO A 69 7.55 -8.26 -10.77
N TRP A 70 6.90 -7.07 -10.75
CA TRP A 70 5.69 -6.87 -11.53
C TRP A 70 6.04 -7.00 -13.00
N ASP A 71 5.35 -7.89 -13.71
CA ASP A 71 5.49 -8.05 -15.15
C ASP A 71 4.66 -6.99 -15.90
N ASP A 72 4.88 -6.89 -17.20
CA ASP A 72 4.20 -5.89 -18.05
C ASP A 72 2.66 -6.06 -18.00
N ALA A 73 2.18 -7.31 -17.91
CA ALA A 73 0.75 -7.60 -17.77
C ALA A 73 0.17 -7.02 -16.47
N SER A 74 0.85 -7.18 -15.33
CA SER A 74 0.44 -6.57 -14.06
C SER A 74 0.39 -5.05 -14.17
N LEU A 75 1.39 -4.43 -14.82
CA LEU A 75 1.44 -2.98 -14.98
C LEU A 75 0.29 -2.44 -15.85
N LEU A 76 -0.12 -3.19 -16.88
CA LEU A 76 -1.27 -2.85 -17.72
C LEU A 76 -2.58 -2.93 -16.96
N LEU A 77 -2.80 -3.98 -16.16
CA LEU A 77 -4.00 -4.09 -15.33
C LEU A 77 -4.13 -2.94 -14.34
N ILE A 78 -3.03 -2.58 -13.67
CA ILE A 78 -2.99 -1.44 -12.75
C ILE A 78 -3.32 -0.13 -13.50
N ALA A 79 -2.86 -0.01 -14.75
CA ALA A 79 -3.19 1.15 -15.58
C ALA A 79 -4.68 1.21 -15.92
N GLU A 80 -5.27 0.09 -16.33
CA GLU A 80 -6.69 0.02 -16.66
C GLU A 80 -7.57 0.34 -15.45
N GLU A 81 -7.28 -0.25 -14.29
CA GLU A 81 -7.98 0.05 -13.05
C GLU A 81 -7.87 1.53 -12.68
N HIS A 82 -6.69 2.15 -12.82
CA HIS A 82 -6.52 3.58 -12.59
C HIS A 82 -7.33 4.44 -13.58
N LEU A 83 -7.39 4.06 -14.87
CA LEU A 83 -8.26 4.71 -15.87
C LEU A 83 -9.73 4.66 -15.48
N LEU A 84 -10.16 3.54 -14.90
CA LEU A 84 -11.53 3.32 -14.45
C LEU A 84 -11.82 3.93 -13.07
N HIS A 85 -10.89 4.69 -12.49
CA HIS A 85 -10.97 5.22 -11.13
C HIS A 85 -11.20 4.15 -10.06
N GLN A 86 -10.70 2.94 -10.31
CA GLN A 86 -10.74 1.82 -9.37
C GLN A 86 -9.43 1.76 -8.58
N GLN A 87 -9.50 1.15 -7.38
CA GLN A 87 -8.31 0.92 -6.57
C GLN A 87 -7.58 -0.33 -7.08
N SER A 88 -6.36 -0.12 -7.56
CA SER A 88 -5.46 -1.22 -7.90
C SER A 88 -4.84 -1.85 -6.68
N ASN A 89 -4.73 -3.17 -6.70
CA ASN A 89 -4.10 -3.93 -5.62
C ASN A 89 -2.87 -4.67 -6.14
N CYS A 90 -1.89 -4.85 -5.26
CA CYS A 90 -0.67 -5.56 -5.56
C CYS A 90 -0.99 -7.03 -5.86
N PRO A 91 -0.55 -7.58 -7.01
CA PRO A 91 -0.84 -8.97 -7.38
C PRO A 91 -0.20 -10.01 -6.44
N LEU A 92 0.77 -9.61 -5.62
CA LEU A 92 1.46 -10.50 -4.69
C LEU A 92 0.77 -10.63 -3.33
N ASP A 93 0.32 -9.50 -2.77
CA ASP A 93 -0.13 -9.43 -1.38
C ASP A 93 -1.52 -8.79 -1.21
N GLY A 94 -2.13 -8.32 -2.30
CA GLY A 94 -3.44 -7.66 -2.27
C GLY A 94 -3.45 -6.28 -1.61
N THR A 95 -2.29 -5.71 -1.23
CA THR A 95 -2.22 -4.35 -0.68
C THR A 95 -2.48 -3.32 -1.79
N PRO A 96 -3.28 -2.28 -1.52
CA PRO A 96 -3.50 -1.18 -2.44
C PRO A 96 -2.20 -0.56 -2.97
N ILE A 97 -2.14 -0.36 -4.28
CA ILE A 97 -1.03 0.31 -4.94
C ILE A 97 -1.27 1.83 -4.90
N VAL A 98 -0.25 2.56 -4.47
CA VAL A 98 -0.26 4.02 -4.47
C VAL A 98 0.40 4.52 -5.75
N LEU A 99 -0.33 5.34 -6.51
CA LEU A 99 0.19 6.02 -7.68
C LEU A 99 0.58 7.45 -7.30
N THR A 100 1.87 7.76 -7.42
CA THR A 100 2.42 9.10 -7.18
C THR A 100 2.79 9.75 -8.50
N SER A 101 2.23 10.93 -8.81
CA SER A 101 2.61 11.67 -10.01
C SER A 101 4.06 12.16 -9.90
N LEU A 102 4.80 12.01 -10.99
CA LEU A 102 6.17 12.45 -11.13
C LEU A 102 6.25 13.62 -12.13
N PRO A 103 7.21 14.55 -11.95
CA PRO A 103 7.49 15.56 -12.96
C PRO A 103 7.91 14.92 -14.28
N ASN A 104 7.34 15.36 -15.40
CA ASN A 104 7.72 14.90 -16.74
C ASN A 104 7.87 16.08 -17.71
N PRO A 105 9.09 16.33 -18.24
CA PRO A 105 9.32 17.44 -19.15
C PRO A 105 8.65 17.26 -20.52
N ARG A 106 8.17 16.06 -20.87
CA ARG A 106 7.61 15.74 -22.19
C ARG A 106 6.09 15.92 -22.31
N ARG A 107 5.45 16.69 -21.41
CA ARG A 107 3.98 16.90 -21.33
C ARG A 107 3.14 15.60 -21.27
N LYS A 108 3.73 14.47 -20.89
CA LYS A 108 3.02 13.22 -20.59
C LYS A 108 2.96 13.06 -19.08
N ALA A 109 1.87 12.54 -18.52
CA ALA A 109 1.87 12.21 -17.10
C ALA A 109 2.82 11.01 -16.89
N ARG A 110 3.55 11.01 -15.78
CA ARG A 110 4.41 9.89 -15.37
C ARG A 110 4.05 9.56 -13.93
N TYR A 111 3.92 8.28 -13.62
CA TYR A 111 3.55 7.83 -12.29
C TYR A 111 4.59 6.86 -11.74
N ARG A 112 4.85 6.97 -10.44
CA ARG A 112 5.47 5.91 -9.65
C ARG A 112 4.36 5.11 -8.99
N LEU A 113 4.31 3.82 -9.31
CA LEU A 113 3.44 2.85 -8.66
C LEU A 113 4.21 2.26 -7.49
N SER A 114 3.62 2.23 -6.30
CA SER A 114 4.27 1.71 -5.09
C SER A 114 3.32 0.80 -4.31
N CYS A 115 3.74 -0.43 -4.03
CA CYS A 115 3.16 -1.24 -2.96
C CYS A 115 4.02 -1.07 -1.71
N TYR A 116 3.48 -0.38 -0.71
CA TYR A 116 4.17 -0.13 0.54
C TYR A 116 4.17 -1.32 1.52
N TYR A 117 3.59 -2.46 1.15
CA TYR A 117 3.68 -3.70 1.92
C TYR A 117 4.85 -4.57 1.45
N CYS A 118 4.85 -5.06 0.20
CA CYS A 118 5.99 -5.82 -0.32
C CYS A 118 7.18 -4.97 -0.80
N GLY A 119 7.04 -3.64 -0.84
CA GLY A 119 8.11 -2.71 -1.22
C GLY A 119 8.36 -2.60 -2.72
N ARG A 120 7.44 -3.12 -3.54
CA ARG A 120 7.53 -3.06 -5.00
C ARG A 120 7.26 -1.67 -5.52
N GLN A 121 8.06 -1.26 -6.48
CA GLN A 121 7.90 0.01 -7.16
C GLN A 121 8.15 -0.18 -8.66
N ALA A 122 7.36 0.53 -9.46
CA ALA A 122 7.56 0.66 -10.90
C ALA A 122 7.29 2.10 -11.30
N GLU A 123 7.84 2.53 -12.43
CA GLU A 123 7.51 3.82 -13.02
C GLU A 123 6.89 3.58 -14.40
N MET A 124 5.83 4.31 -14.70
CA MET A 124 5.13 4.21 -15.97
C MET A 124 4.89 5.60 -16.56
N ASP A 125 5.03 5.70 -17.89
CA ASP A 125 4.50 6.83 -18.65
C ASP A 125 3.01 6.64 -18.90
N TRP A 126 2.28 7.75 -18.94
CA TRP A 126 0.83 7.76 -19.08
C TRP A 126 0.35 8.57 -20.29
N PRO A 127 -0.63 8.06 -21.04
CA PRO A 127 -1.17 6.69 -20.98
C PRO A 127 -0.10 5.66 -21.41
N PRO A 128 -0.21 4.40 -20.96
CA PRO A 128 0.69 3.33 -21.39
C PRO A 128 0.71 3.25 -22.93
N PRO A 129 1.86 2.99 -23.56
CA PRO A 129 1.96 2.81 -25.01
C PRO A 129 0.97 1.76 -25.55
N GLU A 130 0.77 0.69 -24.79
CA GLU A 130 -0.08 -0.45 -25.13
C GLU A 130 -1.57 -0.09 -25.05
N ALA A 131 -1.96 0.87 -24.21
CA ALA A 131 -3.34 1.37 -24.08
C ALA A 131 -3.77 2.31 -25.22
N ARG A 132 -2.85 2.67 -26.13
CA ARG A 132 -3.14 3.49 -27.33
C ARG A 132 -3.52 2.63 -28.56
N ARG A 133 -3.50 1.30 -28.45
CA ARG A 133 -3.81 0.39 -29.56
C ARG A 133 -5.30 0.10 -29.67
#